data_AF-A0A1H2TZ45-F1
#
_entry.id   AF-A0A1H2TZ45-F1
#
_cell.length_a   1.000
_cell.length_b   1.000
_cell.length_c   1.000
_cell.angle_alpha   90.00
_cell.angle_beta   90.00
_cell.angle_gamma   90.00
#
_symmetry.space_group_name_H-M   'P 1'
#
loop_
_entity.id
_entity.type
_entity.pdbx_description
1 polymer ?
#
loop_
_entity_poly.entity_id
_entity_poly.type
_entity_poly.pdbx_seq_one_letter_code
_entity_poly.pdbx_strand_id
1 'polypeptide(L)'
;MNAAQAFRGKALAALTNQIGVYALCDLDGNPIYVGQSVDGIRTRVRRHLTSARSDVIANRQIDVWEIAFVWAWPVATKAEVEPLERAIFARYDAELPLMNGKAMVADAPLFDWPEKQVVQVIDEEERQSRLTPSNRLPRQIKQYDLLVDYILNVKEAPHLKRSLDAHFKRMVRYHQRFL
;
A
#
# COMPACT_ATOMS: atom_id res chain seq x y z
N MET A 1 -20.78 12.91 -6.40
CA MET A 1 -19.39 12.39 -6.33
C MET A 1 -18.47 13.49 -6.78
N ASN A 2 -17.37 13.73 -6.06
CA ASN A 2 -16.35 14.66 -6.56
C ASN A 2 -15.54 13.99 -7.70
N ALA A 3 -14.84 14.79 -8.51
CA ALA A 3 -14.09 14.29 -9.67
C ALA A 3 -13.08 13.19 -9.29
N ALA A 4 -12.42 13.32 -8.14
CA ALA A 4 -11.48 12.32 -7.62
C ALA A 4 -12.15 10.96 -7.33
N GLN A 5 -13.35 10.94 -6.74
CA GLN A 5 -14.13 9.72 -6.51
C GLN A 5 -14.57 9.08 -7.82
N ALA A 6 -14.97 9.87 -8.81
CA ALA A 6 -15.36 9.38 -10.12
C ALA A 6 -14.17 8.76 -10.87
N PHE A 7 -13.02 9.44 -10.88
CA PHE A 7 -11.79 8.92 -11.46
C PHE A 7 -11.40 7.58 -10.81
N ARG A 8 -11.35 7.55 -9.47
CA ARG A 8 -10.99 6.33 -8.73
C ARG A 8 -11.98 5.20 -9.00
N GLY A 9 -13.28 5.50 -9.08
CA GLY A 9 -14.30 4.51 -9.42
C GLY A 9 -14.06 3.88 -10.78
N LYS A 10 -13.77 4.70 -11.79
CA LYS A 10 -13.44 4.25 -13.16
C LYS A 10 -12.14 3.44 -13.19
N ALA A 11 -11.09 3.92 -12.53
CA ALA A 11 -9.81 3.23 -12.43
C ALA A 11 -9.96 1.84 -11.78
N LEU A 12 -10.65 1.77 -10.63
CA LEU A 12 -10.89 0.50 -9.95
C LEU A 12 -11.76 -0.45 -10.76
N ALA A 13 -12.63 0.04 -11.65
CA ALA A 13 -13.39 -0.84 -12.54
C ALA A 13 -12.48 -1.61 -13.52
N ALA A 14 -11.37 -1.01 -13.95
CA ALA A 14 -10.37 -1.64 -14.82
C ALA A 14 -9.47 -2.66 -14.09
N LEU A 15 -9.39 -2.60 -12.76
CA LEU A 15 -8.61 -3.55 -11.97
C LEU A 15 -9.24 -4.94 -12.00
N THR A 16 -8.41 -5.98 -12.15
CA THR A 16 -8.87 -7.37 -12.12
C THR A 16 -9.62 -7.71 -10.83
N ASN A 17 -10.67 -8.52 -10.96
CA ASN A 17 -11.43 -9.05 -9.82
C ASN A 17 -11.19 -10.54 -9.60
N GLN A 18 -10.18 -11.10 -10.26
CA GLN A 18 -9.71 -12.44 -9.96
C GLN A 18 -9.10 -12.50 -8.56
N ILE A 19 -8.92 -13.72 -8.07
CA ILE A 19 -8.13 -13.96 -6.86
C ILE A 19 -6.65 -13.72 -7.13
N GLY A 20 -5.87 -13.47 -6.09
CA GLY A 20 -4.43 -13.25 -6.20
C GLY A 20 -3.90 -12.23 -5.23
N VAL A 21 -2.81 -11.58 -5.62
CA VAL A 21 -2.05 -10.65 -4.80
C VAL A 21 -2.14 -9.25 -5.38
N TYR A 22 -2.10 -8.24 -4.52
CA TYR A 22 -2.04 -6.84 -4.91
C TYR A 22 -1.02 -6.07 -4.08
N ALA A 23 -0.53 -4.97 -4.63
CA ALA A 23 0.24 -3.99 -3.90
C ALA A 23 -0.43 -2.61 -3.99
N LEU A 24 -0.54 -1.92 -2.87
CA LEU A 24 -0.84 -0.49 -2.83
C LEU A 24 0.49 0.23 -2.93
N CYS A 25 0.60 1.16 -3.87
CA CYS A 25 1.84 1.86 -4.18
C CYS A 25 1.69 3.36 -3.95
N ASP A 26 2.78 3.97 -3.48
CA ASP A 26 2.85 5.39 -3.18
C ASP A 26 2.80 6.28 -4.45
N LEU A 27 2.92 7.59 -4.25
CA LEU A 27 2.89 8.59 -5.33
C LEU A 27 4.05 8.44 -6.35
N ASP A 28 5.14 7.78 -5.97
CA ASP A 28 6.28 7.47 -6.85
C ASP A 28 6.11 6.10 -7.55
N GLY A 29 5.07 5.34 -7.21
CA GLY A 29 4.86 3.99 -7.72
C GLY A 29 5.61 2.90 -6.97
N ASN A 30 6.15 3.16 -5.77
CA ASN A 30 6.77 2.11 -4.97
C ASN A 30 5.72 1.40 -4.11
N PRO A 31 5.74 0.07 -4.00
CA PRO A 31 4.87 -0.65 -3.05
C PRO A 31 5.05 -0.15 -1.62
N ILE A 32 3.96 0.16 -0.93
CA ILE A 32 3.91 0.46 0.52
C ILE A 32 3.20 -0.63 1.31
N TYR A 33 2.32 -1.39 0.66
CA TYR A 33 1.57 -2.48 1.26
C TYR A 33 1.35 -3.59 0.24
N VAL A 34 1.53 -4.84 0.66
CA VAL A 34 1.21 -6.03 -0.14
C VAL A 34 0.10 -6.81 0.56
N GLY A 35 -0.91 -7.24 -0.16
CA GLY A 35 -1.96 -8.08 0.39
C GLY A 35 -2.49 -9.07 -0.62
N GLN A 36 -3.25 -10.04 -0.12
CA GLN A 36 -3.89 -11.06 -0.94
C GLN A 36 -5.41 -10.99 -0.86
N SER A 37 -6.10 -11.57 -1.85
CA SER A 37 -7.54 -11.73 -1.84
C SER A 37 -7.97 -13.03 -2.53
N VAL A 38 -8.83 -13.80 -1.87
CA VAL A 38 -9.54 -14.97 -2.44
C VAL A 38 -10.99 -14.65 -2.82
N ASP A 39 -11.45 -13.42 -2.54
CA ASP A 39 -12.79 -12.91 -2.85
C ASP A 39 -12.79 -11.91 -4.03
N GLY A 40 -11.61 -11.72 -4.64
CA GLY A 40 -11.35 -10.78 -5.72
C GLY A 40 -10.47 -9.61 -5.29
N ILE A 41 -9.41 -9.34 -6.08
CA ILE A 41 -8.45 -8.25 -5.84
C ILE A 41 -9.17 -6.89 -5.83
N ARG A 42 -9.95 -6.57 -6.87
CA ARG A 42 -10.71 -5.31 -6.94
C ARG A 42 -11.64 -5.11 -5.75
N THR A 43 -12.37 -6.14 -5.31
CA THR A 43 -13.23 -6.06 -4.11
C THR A 43 -12.43 -5.63 -2.88
N ARG A 44 -11.28 -6.28 -2.64
CA ARG A 44 -10.44 -6.01 -1.47
C ARG A 44 -9.79 -4.63 -1.53
N VAL A 45 -9.21 -4.26 -2.68
CA VAL A 45 -8.60 -2.94 -2.91
C VAL A 45 -9.63 -1.83 -2.75
N ARG A 46 -10.84 -1.99 -3.30
CA ARG A 46 -11.91 -1.00 -3.14
C ARG A 46 -12.24 -0.76 -1.67
N ARG A 47 -12.34 -1.82 -0.85
CA ARG A 47 -12.56 -1.71 0.60
C ARG A 47 -11.48 -0.86 1.26
N HIS A 48 -10.20 -1.07 0.92
CA HIS A 48 -9.10 -0.27 1.46
C HIS A 48 -9.22 1.21 1.12
N LEU A 49 -9.58 1.54 -0.13
CA LEU A 49 -9.60 2.92 -0.62
C LEU A 49 -10.87 3.70 -0.26
N THR A 50 -11.97 3.02 0.12
CA THR A 50 -13.26 3.68 0.38
C THR A 50 -13.77 3.52 1.80
N SER A 51 -13.20 2.63 2.61
CA SER A 51 -13.69 2.36 3.97
C SER A 51 -12.64 2.67 5.02
N ALA A 52 -12.95 3.62 5.91
CA ALA A 52 -12.16 3.88 7.12
C ALA A 52 -12.14 2.68 8.09
N ARG A 53 -13.01 1.67 7.89
CA ARG A 53 -13.08 0.44 8.71
C ARG A 53 -12.19 -0.69 8.19
N SER A 54 -11.44 -0.46 7.12
CA SER A 54 -10.40 -1.40 6.71
C SER A 54 -9.32 -1.45 7.78
N ASP A 55 -8.92 -2.63 8.26
CA ASP A 55 -7.93 -2.77 9.35
C ASP A 55 -6.65 -1.96 9.12
N VAL A 56 -6.09 -1.99 7.90
CA VAL A 56 -4.87 -1.23 7.57
C VAL A 56 -5.04 0.29 7.64
N ILE A 57 -6.26 0.80 7.51
CA ILE A 57 -6.60 2.23 7.61
C ILE A 57 -7.01 2.58 9.05
N ALA A 58 -7.79 1.71 9.68
CA ALA A 58 -8.24 1.86 11.06
C ALA A 58 -7.05 1.85 12.04
N ASN A 59 -6.05 1.01 11.78
CA ASN A 59 -4.83 0.89 12.58
C ASN A 59 -3.75 1.92 12.18
N ARG A 60 -4.09 2.90 11.32
CA ARG A 60 -3.17 3.95 10.85
C ARG A 60 -1.91 3.44 10.14
N GLN A 61 -1.91 2.22 9.63
CA GLN A 61 -0.75 1.66 8.92
C GLN A 61 -0.56 2.32 7.56
N ILE A 62 -1.65 2.61 6.84
CA ILE A 62 -1.62 3.21 5.51
C ILE A 62 -2.47 4.47 5.46
N ASP A 63 -1.95 5.49 4.79
CA ASP A 63 -2.72 6.65 4.38
C ASP A 63 -3.23 6.48 2.94
N VAL A 64 -4.55 6.52 2.75
CA VAL A 64 -5.16 6.46 1.41
C VAL A 64 -4.71 7.62 0.52
N TRP A 65 -4.37 8.76 1.12
CA TRP A 65 -3.85 9.91 0.38
C TRP A 65 -2.53 9.61 -0.33
N GLU A 66 -1.72 8.69 0.19
CA GLU A 66 -0.42 8.32 -0.39
C GLU A 66 -0.58 7.36 -1.58
N ILE A 67 -1.73 6.70 -1.75
CA ILE A 67 -1.89 5.64 -2.75
C ILE A 67 -2.20 6.24 -4.13
N ALA A 68 -1.27 6.12 -5.06
CA ALA A 68 -1.46 6.52 -6.44
C ALA A 68 -1.67 5.35 -7.39
N PHE A 69 -1.04 4.21 -7.12
CA PHE A 69 -1.11 3.03 -7.99
C PHE A 69 -1.51 1.77 -7.22
N VAL A 70 -2.14 0.86 -7.94
CA VAL A 70 -2.41 -0.50 -7.49
C VAL A 70 -1.78 -1.44 -8.50
N TRP A 71 -0.94 -2.34 -7.99
CA TRP A 71 -0.43 -3.45 -8.77
C TRP A 71 -1.22 -4.70 -8.43
N ALA A 72 -1.47 -5.56 -9.42
CA ALA A 72 -2.22 -6.78 -9.23
C ALA A 72 -1.60 -7.95 -10.01
N TRP A 73 -1.52 -9.09 -9.34
CA TRP A 73 -1.08 -10.37 -9.87
C TRP A 73 -2.21 -11.37 -9.69
N PRO A 74 -3.08 -11.53 -10.70
CA PRO A 74 -4.12 -12.55 -10.64
C PRO A 74 -3.49 -13.94 -10.73
N VAL A 75 -4.10 -14.91 -10.04
CA VAL A 75 -3.69 -16.32 -10.10
C VAL A 75 -4.88 -17.21 -10.45
N ALA A 76 -4.60 -18.39 -10.99
CA ALA A 76 -5.64 -19.33 -11.39
C ALA A 76 -6.25 -20.07 -10.18
N THR A 77 -5.43 -20.41 -9.18
CA THR A 77 -5.84 -21.23 -8.05
C THR A 77 -5.54 -20.57 -6.70
N LYS A 78 -6.33 -20.91 -5.68
CA LYS A 78 -6.13 -20.40 -4.31
C LYS A 78 -4.80 -20.83 -3.70
N ALA A 79 -4.26 -21.97 -4.12
CA ALA A 79 -2.98 -22.50 -3.62
C ALA A 79 -1.78 -21.63 -4.02
N GLU A 80 -1.89 -20.87 -5.12
CA GLU A 80 -0.84 -19.98 -5.60
C GLU A 80 -0.79 -18.64 -4.85
N VAL A 81 -1.88 -18.25 -4.18
CA VAL A 81 -2.04 -16.92 -3.59
C VAL A 81 -1.02 -16.65 -2.48
N GLU A 82 -0.89 -17.57 -1.52
CA GLU A 82 0.00 -17.36 -0.36
C GLU A 82 1.49 -17.43 -0.75
N PRO A 83 1.97 -18.42 -1.53
CA PRO A 83 3.36 -18.43 -2.01
C PRO A 83 3.72 -17.16 -2.78
N LEU A 84 2.81 -16.68 -3.64
CA LEU A 84 2.99 -15.45 -4.39
C LEU A 84 3.05 -14.22 -3.46
N GLU A 85 2.16 -14.12 -2.47
CA GLU A 85 2.16 -13.00 -1.51
C GLU A 85 3.48 -12.93 -0.75
N ARG A 86 3.98 -14.07 -0.27
CA ARG A 86 5.26 -14.15 0.45
C ARG A 86 6.43 -13.73 -0.43
N ALA A 87 6.48 -14.21 -1.67
CA ALA A 87 7.56 -13.89 -2.60
C ALA A 87 7.57 -12.39 -2.95
N ILE A 88 6.41 -11.83 -3.29
CA ILE A 88 6.24 -10.39 -3.58
C ILE A 88 6.59 -9.55 -2.34
N PHE A 89 6.07 -9.92 -1.18
CA PHE A 89 6.34 -9.21 0.08
C PHE A 89 7.84 -9.15 0.35
N ALA A 90 8.53 -10.29 0.36
CA ALA A 90 9.95 -10.34 0.66
C ALA A 90 10.79 -9.53 -0.35
N ARG A 91 10.44 -9.60 -1.64
CA ARG A 91 11.15 -8.88 -2.70
C ARG A 91 11.10 -7.37 -2.52
N TYR A 92 9.93 -6.80 -2.22
CA TYR A 92 9.75 -5.35 -2.12
C TYR A 92 10.07 -4.80 -0.74
N ASP A 93 9.86 -5.59 0.33
CA ASP A 93 10.28 -5.22 1.69
C ASP A 93 11.80 -5.05 1.80
N ALA A 94 12.56 -5.88 1.06
CA ALA A 94 14.01 -5.79 0.98
C ALA A 94 14.51 -4.53 0.23
N GLU A 95 13.76 -4.00 -0.74
CA GLU A 95 14.12 -2.77 -1.45
C GLU A 95 13.79 -1.51 -0.64
N LEU A 96 12.56 -1.48 -0.13
CA LEU A 96 12.05 -0.40 0.66
C LEU A 96 10.95 -0.93 1.60
N PRO A 97 11.18 -0.91 2.93
CA PRO A 97 10.31 -1.56 3.90
C PRO A 97 8.82 -1.26 3.69
N LEU A 98 8.01 -2.32 3.74
CA LEU A 98 6.57 -2.29 3.59
C LEU A 98 5.91 -2.02 4.94
N MET A 99 4.78 -1.30 4.91
CA MET A 99 4.00 -0.94 6.10
C MET A 99 3.08 -2.07 6.57
N ASN A 100 3.15 -3.26 5.96
CA ASN A 100 2.46 -4.46 6.44
C ASN A 100 2.81 -4.78 7.89
N GLY A 101 4.07 -4.52 8.28
CA GLY A 101 4.61 -4.89 9.59
C GLY A 101 4.91 -6.38 9.76
N LYS A 102 4.88 -7.17 8.68
CA LYS A 102 5.31 -8.58 8.70
C LYS A 102 6.83 -8.65 8.90
N ALA A 103 7.33 -9.74 9.49
CA ALA A 103 8.77 -9.99 9.55
C ALA A 103 9.29 -10.28 8.15
N MET A 104 10.54 -9.90 7.87
CA MET A 104 11.24 -10.37 6.69
C MET A 104 11.26 -11.90 6.71
N VAL A 105 10.89 -12.52 5.59
CA VAL A 105 10.91 -13.98 5.43
C VAL A 105 12.31 -14.34 4.93
N ALA A 106 13.11 -14.99 5.76
CA ALA A 106 14.52 -15.30 5.45
C ALA A 106 14.67 -16.22 4.23
N ASP A 107 13.67 -17.07 3.96
CA ASP A 107 13.67 -18.05 2.87
C ASP A 107 12.55 -17.77 1.86
N ALA A 108 12.53 -16.55 1.31
CA ALA A 108 11.58 -16.22 0.26
C ALA A 108 11.85 -17.10 -0.98
N PRO A 109 10.87 -17.91 -1.44
CA PRO A 109 11.07 -18.75 -2.60
C PRO A 109 11.34 -17.89 -3.82
N LEU A 110 12.31 -18.32 -4.65
CA LEU A 110 12.45 -17.84 -6.02
C LEU A 110 11.17 -18.25 -6.76
N PHE A 111 10.27 -17.29 -6.94
CA PHE A 111 8.98 -17.50 -7.57
C PHE A 111 8.95 -16.67 -8.85
N ASP A 112 8.77 -17.33 -9.98
CA ASP A 112 8.47 -16.65 -11.23
C ASP A 112 6.99 -16.24 -11.20
N TRP A 113 6.72 -14.96 -10.95
CA TRP A 113 5.36 -14.44 -10.88
C TRP A 113 4.96 -13.79 -12.21
N PRO A 114 3.65 -13.81 -12.54
CA PRO A 114 3.15 -13.22 -13.78
C PRO A 114 3.45 -11.71 -13.86
N GLU A 115 3.32 -11.17 -15.07
CA GLU A 115 3.35 -9.72 -15.27
C GLU A 115 2.23 -9.05 -14.46
N LYS A 116 2.59 -7.97 -13.77
CA LYS A 116 1.65 -7.22 -12.94
C LYS A 116 0.75 -6.36 -13.81
N GLN A 117 -0.54 -6.35 -13.52
CA GLN A 117 -1.42 -5.27 -13.94
C GLN A 117 -1.10 -4.02 -13.10
N VAL A 118 -0.92 -2.86 -13.72
CA VAL A 118 -0.74 -1.57 -13.04
C VAL A 118 -1.95 -0.67 -13.31
N VAL A 119 -2.56 -0.16 -12.25
CA VAL A 119 -3.70 0.75 -12.33
C VAL A 119 -3.44 2.00 -11.49
N GLN A 120 -3.46 3.17 -12.11
CA GLN A 120 -3.42 4.45 -11.40
C GLN A 120 -4.82 4.79 -10.85
N VAL A 121 -4.92 5.08 -9.55
CA VAL A 121 -6.19 5.23 -8.81
C VAL A 121 -6.49 6.67 -8.37
N ILE A 122 -5.67 7.63 -8.80
CA ILE A 122 -5.88 9.07 -8.66
C ILE A 122 -5.53 9.75 -9.99
N ASP A 123 -6.12 10.91 -10.25
CA ASP A 123 -5.81 11.65 -11.46
C ASP A 123 -4.33 12.08 -11.48
N GLU A 124 -3.75 12.24 -12.67
CA GLU A 124 -2.34 12.61 -12.80
C GLU A 124 -2.05 14.02 -12.31
N GLU A 125 -2.94 14.98 -12.58
CA GLU A 125 -2.81 16.35 -12.06
C GLU A 125 -2.86 16.34 -10.52
N GLU A 126 -3.77 15.54 -9.96
CA GLU A 126 -3.86 15.35 -8.52
C GLU A 126 -2.59 14.70 -7.97
N ARG A 127 -2.05 13.67 -8.62
CA ARG A 127 -0.80 13.01 -8.20
C ARG A 127 0.36 14.01 -8.17
N GLN A 128 0.54 14.82 -9.22
CA GLN A 128 1.60 15.82 -9.29
C GLN A 128 1.46 16.89 -8.20
N SER A 129 0.24 17.35 -7.94
CA SER A 129 -0.03 18.26 -6.83
C SER A 129 0.34 17.64 -5.48
N ARG A 130 -0.01 16.37 -5.25
CA ARG A 130 0.34 15.65 -4.02
C ARG A 130 1.83 15.37 -3.89
N LEU A 131 2.57 15.22 -4.98
CA LEU A 131 4.02 15.03 -4.97
C LEU A 131 4.79 16.26 -4.49
N THR A 132 4.20 17.46 -4.59
CA THR A 132 4.87 18.69 -4.13
C THR A 132 5.28 18.57 -2.66
N PRO A 133 6.52 18.93 -2.29
CA PRO A 133 7.00 18.75 -0.92
C PRO A 133 6.14 19.47 0.13
N SER A 134 5.61 20.64 -0.21
CA SER A 134 4.68 21.41 0.64
C SER A 134 3.40 20.67 0.97
N ASN A 135 2.98 19.71 0.14
CA ASN A 135 1.80 18.88 0.38
C ASN A 135 2.18 17.54 1.01
N ARG A 136 3.17 16.84 0.44
CA ARG A 136 3.52 15.47 0.84
C ARG A 136 4.19 15.41 2.20
N LEU A 137 5.17 16.27 2.47
CA LEU A 137 5.97 16.17 3.69
C LEU A 137 5.14 16.41 4.96
N PRO A 138 4.30 17.46 5.04
CA PRO A 138 3.39 17.63 6.19
C PRO A 138 2.42 16.45 6.35
N ARG A 139 1.95 15.86 5.25
CA ARG A 139 1.06 14.71 5.29
C ARG A 139 1.74 13.47 5.86
N GLN A 140 2.98 13.19 5.45
CA GLN A 140 3.78 12.08 5.96
C GLN A 140 4.10 12.24 7.45
N ILE A 141 4.47 13.45 7.90
CA ILE A 141 4.69 13.76 9.32
C ILE A 141 3.41 13.51 10.12
N LYS A 142 2.26 13.99 9.62
CA LYS A 142 0.97 13.76 10.27
C LYS A 142 0.60 12.29 10.33
N GLN A 143 0.85 11.52 9.27
CA GLN A 143 0.55 10.09 9.26
C GLN A 143 1.43 9.33 10.26
N TYR A 144 2.71 9.70 10.36
CA TYR A 144 3.63 9.15 11.35
C TYR A 144 3.13 9.42 12.78
N ASP A 145 2.78 10.68 13.08
CA ASP A 145 2.22 11.10 14.36
C ASP A 145 0.94 10.31 14.73
N LEU A 146 0.00 10.17 13.78
CA LEU A 146 -1.21 9.37 13.98
C LEU A 146 -0.93 7.90 14.31
N LEU A 147 0.11 7.31 13.73
CA LEU A 147 0.49 5.93 14.02
C LEU A 147 1.16 5.82 15.39
N VAL A 148 2.00 6.79 15.78
CA VAL A 148 2.58 6.86 17.13
C VAL A 148 1.48 6.95 18.19
N ASP A 149 0.56 7.90 18.03
CA ASP A 149 -0.58 8.10 18.93
C ASP A 149 -1.42 6.83 19.06
N TYR A 150 -1.75 6.18 17.93
CA TYR A 150 -2.50 4.92 17.94
C TYR A 150 -1.77 3.80 18.70
N ILE A 151 -0.45 3.66 18.53
CA ILE A 151 0.33 2.64 19.23
C ILE A 151 0.34 2.88 20.74
N LEU A 152 0.53 4.14 21.16
CA LEU A 152 0.63 4.49 22.58
C LEU A 152 -0.73 4.42 23.30
N ASN A 153 -1.80 4.85 22.62
CA ASN A 153 -3.09 5.09 23.27
C ASN A 153 -4.17 4.05 22.93
N VAL A 154 -4.00 3.24 21.88
CA VAL A 154 -5.02 2.29 21.43
C VAL A 154 -4.53 0.85 21.45
N LYS A 155 -3.44 0.55 20.72
CA LYS A 155 -2.96 -0.83 20.56
C LYS A 155 -1.48 -0.88 20.26
N GLU A 156 -0.73 -1.48 21.17
CA GLU A 156 0.66 -1.84 20.94
C GLU A 156 0.76 -3.24 20.32
N ALA A 157 1.37 -3.34 19.13
CA ALA A 157 1.62 -4.63 18.48
C ALA A 157 2.93 -4.61 17.67
N PRO A 158 3.66 -5.74 17.58
CA PRO A 158 4.94 -5.80 16.88
C PRO A 158 4.89 -5.35 15.41
N HIS A 159 3.81 -5.68 14.70
CA HIS A 159 3.64 -5.28 13.31
C HIS A 159 3.42 -3.76 13.16
N LEU A 160 2.78 -3.10 14.13
CA LEU A 160 2.60 -1.65 14.11
C LEU A 160 3.93 -0.93 14.37
N LYS A 161 4.77 -1.44 15.28
CA LYS A 161 6.13 -0.90 15.49
C LYS A 161 7.00 -1.02 14.23
N ARG A 162 6.91 -2.14 13.51
CA ARG A 162 7.60 -2.31 12.22
C ARG A 162 7.05 -1.38 11.15
N SER A 163 5.73 -1.21 11.08
CA SER A 163 5.11 -0.23 10.19
C SER A 163 5.60 1.19 10.49
N LEU A 164 5.77 1.55 11.78
CA LEU A 164 6.28 2.84 12.21
C LEU A 164 7.72 3.07 11.72
N ASP A 165 8.60 2.07 11.88
CA ASP A 165 9.98 2.13 11.35
C ASP A 165 10.00 2.27 9.81
N ALA A 166 9.11 1.56 9.10
CA ALA A 166 8.96 1.69 7.65
C ALA A 166 8.53 3.11 7.23
N HIS A 167 7.58 3.72 7.95
CA HIS A 167 7.20 5.12 7.75
C HIS A 167 8.38 6.07 7.96
N PHE A 168 9.14 5.90 9.05
CA PHE A 168 10.29 6.75 9.34
C PHE A 168 11.35 6.68 8.24
N LYS A 169 11.73 5.48 7.81
CA LYS A 169 12.71 5.27 6.72
C LYS A 169 12.27 5.93 5.41
N ARG A 170 10.98 5.84 5.07
CA ARG A 170 10.43 6.49 3.87
C ARG A 170 10.43 8.01 4.01
N MET A 171 10.01 8.53 5.17
CA MET A 171 10.02 9.96 5.47
C MET A 171 11.44 10.55 5.37
N VAL A 172 12.48 9.85 5.85
CA VAL A 172 13.88 10.27 5.69
C VAL A 172 14.25 10.43 4.21
N ARG A 173 13.88 9.45 3.36
CA ARG A 173 14.13 9.54 1.90
C ARG A 173 13.42 10.75 1.28
N TYR A 174 12.19 11.05 1.68
CA TYR A 174 11.46 12.21 1.14
C TYR A 174 12.00 13.54 1.65
N HIS A 175 12.39 13.59 2.93
CA HIS A 175 13.05 14.75 3.52
C HIS A 175 14.35 15.09 2.79
N GLN A 176 15.16 14.09 2.46
CA GLN A 176 16.38 14.27 1.67
C GLN A 176 16.14 14.79 0.25
N ARG A 177 14.98 14.52 -0.35
CA ARG A 177 14.59 15.08 -1.66
C ARG A 177 14.09 16.52 -1.57
N PHE A 178 13.71 16.98 -0.38
CA PHE A 178 13.21 18.32 -0.14
C PHE A 178 14.34 19.33 0.11
N LEU A 179 15.40 18.89 0.81
CA LEU A 179 16.62 19.67 1.03
C LEU A 179 17.43 19.81 -0.28
#